data_AF-A0AAE1QVU5-F1
#
_entry.id   AF-A0AAE1QVU5-F1
#
_cell.length_a   1.000
_cell.length_b   1.000
_cell.length_c   1.000
_cell.angle_alpha   90.00
_cell.angle_beta   90.00
_cell.angle_gamma   90.00
#
_symmetry.space_group_name_H-M   'P 1'
#
loop_
_entity.id
_entity.type
_entity.pdbx_description
1 polymer ?
#
loop_
_entity_poly.entity_id
_entity_poly.type
_entity_poly.pdbx_seq_one_letter_code
_entity_poly.pdbx_strand_id
1 'polypeptide(L)'
;MLGLTLTVDRKLKNLTRSLPSVVTGVGRHNCRHSETELAFDLLHLLFLLSVAFDTHQGSSFTTSDVTTFWPSPSGEFAFGFQRIGNGSGFLLAKLFNKIKEKTIVWSANRNSLAPDGSKVQLSTNGRLVLTDPNG
;
A
#
# COMPACT_ATOMS: atom_id res chain seq x y z
N MET A 1 4.71 -8.08 -22.53
CA MET A 1 5.27 -8.44 -21.22
C MET A 1 5.68 -7.17 -20.50
N LEU A 2 4.77 -6.60 -19.68
CA LEU A 2 5.03 -5.38 -18.91
C LEU A 2 4.85 -5.73 -17.43
N GLY A 3 5.92 -6.18 -16.77
CA GLY A 3 5.93 -6.39 -15.33
C GLY A 3 6.20 -5.08 -14.61
N LEU A 4 5.22 -4.53 -13.89
CA LEU A 4 5.43 -3.41 -12.96
C LEU A 4 6.18 -3.93 -11.73
N THR A 5 7.46 -3.56 -11.60
CA THR A 5 8.27 -3.86 -10.40
C THR A 5 8.27 -2.64 -9.49
N LEU A 6 7.66 -2.75 -8.31
CA LEU A 6 7.81 -1.76 -7.25
C LEU A 6 8.86 -2.27 -6.26
N THR A 7 10.01 -1.60 -6.21
CA THR A 7 11.10 -1.91 -5.29
C THR A 7 10.94 -1.05 -4.03
N VAL A 8 10.72 -1.68 -2.88
CA VAL A 8 10.85 -1.02 -1.58
C VAL A 8 12.35 -0.97 -1.25
N ASP A 9 12.99 0.18 -1.48
CA ASP A 9 14.46 0.32 -1.43
C ASP A 9 15.03 0.12 0.00
N ARG A 10 16.15 -0.61 0.10
CA ARG A 10 16.94 -0.80 1.34
C ARG A 10 17.44 0.50 1.95
N LYS A 11 17.55 1.58 1.17
CA LYS A 11 17.98 2.92 1.61
C LYS A 11 17.08 3.47 2.72
N LEU A 12 15.81 3.04 2.79
CA LEU A 12 14.89 3.41 3.86
C LEU A 12 15.23 2.79 5.22
N LYS A 13 15.95 1.64 5.26
CA LYS A 13 16.31 0.93 6.51
C LYS A 13 17.47 1.58 7.27
N ASN A 14 18.32 2.34 6.57
CA ASN A 14 19.50 2.99 7.18
C ASN A 14 19.20 4.42 7.67
N LEU A 15 18.09 5.03 7.25
CA LEU A 15 17.71 6.38 7.70
C LEU A 15 17.16 6.41 9.13
N THR A 16 16.73 5.25 9.67
CA THR A 16 16.16 5.14 11.02
C THR A 16 17.19 5.07 12.15
N ARG A 17 18.49 5.04 11.83
CA ARG A 17 19.57 4.95 12.84
C ARG A 17 20.12 6.31 13.29
N SER A 18 19.70 7.42 12.69
CA SER A 18 20.36 8.73 12.89
C SER A 18 19.45 9.92 13.21
N LEU A 19 18.18 9.72 13.61
CA LEU A 19 17.34 10.87 13.99
C LEU A 19 17.31 11.08 15.51
N PRO A 20 17.63 12.29 15.99
CA PRO A 20 17.67 12.60 17.42
C PRO A 20 16.24 12.67 17.98
N SER A 21 16.06 12.15 19.20
CA SER A 21 14.84 12.30 19.98
C SER A 21 14.65 13.76 20.39
N VAL A 22 13.59 14.43 19.94
CA VAL A 22 13.23 15.77 20.46
C VAL A 22 11.73 15.89 20.69
N VAL A 23 11.40 15.86 21.99
CA VAL A 23 10.45 16.66 22.78
C VAL A 23 9.15 17.15 22.12
N THR A 24 8.03 16.69 22.68
CA THR A 24 6.67 17.23 22.50
C THR A 24 6.55 18.65 23.08
N GLY A 25 6.24 19.62 22.23
CA GLY A 25 5.71 20.94 22.62
C GLY A 25 4.30 21.12 22.07
N VAL A 26 3.30 21.17 22.94
CA VAL A 26 1.90 21.39 22.58
C VAL A 26 1.67 22.89 22.36
N GLY A 27 1.26 23.29 21.15
CA GLY A 27 0.83 24.64 20.83
C GLY A 27 -0.37 24.62 19.86
N ARG A 28 -1.53 25.08 20.32
CA ARG A 28 -2.78 25.16 19.55
C ARG A 28 -2.78 26.38 18.63
N HIS A 29 -2.72 26.21 17.30
CA HIS A 29 -3.12 27.28 16.36
C HIS A 29 -3.78 26.74 15.08
N ASN A 30 -4.87 27.43 14.71
CA ASN A 30 -5.79 27.25 13.57
C ASN A 30 -5.25 26.61 12.29
N CYS A 31 -5.96 25.59 11.80
CA CYS A 31 -5.62 24.81 10.61
C CYS A 31 -5.88 25.59 9.31
N ARG A 32 -4.86 26.28 8.82
CA ARG A 32 -4.63 26.44 7.39
C ARG A 32 -3.71 25.28 7.00
N HIS A 33 -4.26 24.25 6.36
CA HIS A 33 -3.52 23.02 5.99
C HIS A 33 -2.20 23.37 5.30
N SER A 34 -1.09 23.25 6.03
CA SER A 34 0.27 23.47 5.53
C SER A 34 0.82 22.18 4.96
N GLU A 35 1.61 22.28 3.90
CA GLU A 35 2.20 21.14 3.16
C GLU A 35 3.03 20.19 4.05
N THR A 36 3.46 20.67 5.23
CA THR A 36 4.19 19.90 6.24
C THR A 36 3.36 18.78 6.87
N GLU A 37 2.05 18.98 7.04
CA GLU A 37 1.14 17.96 7.59
C GLU A 37 0.98 16.81 6.59
N LEU A 38 0.89 17.13 5.29
CA LEU A 38 0.78 16.12 4.22
C LEU A 38 2.05 15.27 4.10
N ALA A 39 3.23 15.87 4.26
CA ALA A 39 4.49 15.14 4.24
C ALA A 39 4.62 14.20 5.45
N PHE A 40 4.18 14.64 6.63
CA PHE A 40 4.19 13.83 7.84
C PHE A 40 3.17 12.69 7.77
N ASP A 41 1.97 12.95 7.25
CA ASP A 41 0.95 11.94 6.96
C ASP A 41 1.42 10.94 5.91
N LEU A 42 2.07 11.40 4.84
CA LEU A 42 2.64 10.53 3.82
C LEU A 42 3.76 9.66 4.38
N LEU A 43 4.61 10.21 5.26
CA LEU A 43 5.68 9.48 5.93
C LEU A 43 5.13 8.44 6.91
N HIS A 44 4.09 8.78 7.69
CA HIS A 44 3.36 7.83 8.54
C HIS A 44 2.67 6.75 7.71
N LEU A 45 2.07 7.12 6.58
CA LEU A 45 1.44 6.19 5.66
C LEU A 45 2.44 5.22 5.05
N LEU A 46 3.66 5.68 4.76
CA LEU A 46 4.77 4.87 4.24
C LEU A 46 5.34 3.95 5.32
N PHE A 47 5.46 4.43 6.56
CA PHE A 47 5.89 3.64 7.71
C PHE A 47 4.91 2.49 8.00
N LEU A 48 3.61 2.78 8.06
CA LEU A 48 2.57 1.78 8.26
C LEU A 48 2.49 0.78 7.11
N LEU A 49 2.81 1.22 5.89
CA LEU A 49 2.85 0.34 4.72
C LEU A 49 4.02 -0.66 4.82
N SER A 50 5.20 -0.21 5.27
CA SER A 50 6.37 -1.08 5.47
C SER A 50 6.07 -2.23 6.43
N VAL A 51 5.49 -1.94 7.60
CA VAL A 51 5.22 -2.96 8.63
C VAL A 51 4.17 -3.97 8.16
N ALA A 52 3.16 -3.52 7.40
CA ALA A 52 2.16 -4.40 6.80
C ALA A 52 2.75 -5.37 5.77
N PHE A 53 3.75 -4.94 4.99
CA PHE A 53 4.39 -5.82 4.02
C PHE A 53 5.30 -6.86 4.68
N ASP A 54 5.92 -6.55 5.82
CA ASP A 54 6.76 -7.52 6.53
C ASP A 54 5.99 -8.77 6.99
N THR A 55 4.74 -8.63 7.41
CA THR A 55 3.91 -9.78 7.86
C THR A 55 3.42 -10.67 6.74
N HIS A 56 3.53 -10.24 5.48
CA HIS A 56 3.03 -10.96 4.31
C HIS A 56 4.16 -11.37 3.34
N GLN A 57 5.42 -11.31 3.77
CA GLN A 57 6.54 -11.74 2.94
C GLN A 57 6.39 -13.20 2.50
N GLY A 58 6.64 -13.46 1.22
CA GLY A 58 6.43 -14.77 0.61
C GLY A 58 4.98 -15.09 0.26
N SER A 59 4.03 -14.22 0.58
CA SER A 59 2.61 -14.44 0.30
C SER A 59 2.22 -14.01 -1.11
N SER A 60 1.14 -14.59 -1.63
CA SER A 60 0.49 -14.17 -2.86
C SER A 60 -1.01 -14.38 -2.78
N PHE A 61 -1.77 -13.61 -3.56
CA PHE A 61 -3.19 -13.84 -3.77
C PHE A 61 -3.58 -13.38 -5.18
N THR A 62 -4.75 -13.79 -5.62
CA THR A 62 -5.23 -13.56 -6.98
C THR A 62 -6.47 -12.68 -7.01
N THR A 63 -6.87 -12.21 -8.18
CA THR A 63 -8.11 -11.41 -8.33
C THR A 63 -9.38 -12.22 -8.08
N SER A 64 -9.36 -13.56 -8.12
CA SER A 64 -10.50 -14.35 -7.67
C SER A 64 -10.72 -14.21 -6.17
N ASP A 65 -9.67 -13.83 -5.44
CA ASP A 65 -9.66 -13.65 -4.00
C ASP A 65 -9.91 -12.19 -3.62
N VAL A 66 -10.80 -11.46 -4.32
CA VAL A 66 -11.09 -10.03 -4.03
C VAL A 66 -11.59 -9.73 -2.63
N THR A 67 -11.95 -10.74 -1.85
CA THR A 67 -12.29 -10.61 -0.43
C THR A 67 -11.06 -10.71 0.48
N THR A 68 -9.92 -11.09 -0.08
CA THR A 68 -8.67 -11.37 0.60
C THR A 68 -7.72 -10.21 0.39
N PHE A 69 -7.34 -9.59 1.50
CA PHE A 69 -6.44 -8.45 1.51
C PHE A 69 -5.33 -8.71 2.52
N TRP A 70 -4.21 -8.02 2.36
CA TRP A 70 -3.19 -7.92 3.39
C TRP A 70 -3.51 -6.74 4.31
N PRO A 71 -4.10 -6.99 5.51
CA PRO A 71 -4.38 -5.91 6.44
C PRO A 71 -3.08 -5.35 6.99
N SER A 72 -3.06 -4.04 7.19
CA SER A 72 -2.04 -3.41 8.03
C SER A 72 -2.20 -3.86 9.49
N PRO A 73 -1.12 -3.84 10.31
CA PRO A 73 -1.20 -4.24 11.72
C PRO A 73 -2.23 -3.46 12.54
N SER A 74 -2.47 -2.19 12.19
CA SER A 74 -3.51 -1.37 12.85
C SER A 74 -4.94 -1.70 12.40
N GLY A 75 -5.10 -2.44 11.30
CA GLY A 75 -6.38 -2.76 10.70
C GLY A 75 -7.08 -1.58 10.02
N GLU A 76 -6.50 -0.38 10.04
CA GLU A 76 -7.03 0.83 9.38
C GLU A 76 -6.99 0.71 7.87
N PHE A 77 -5.88 0.18 7.36
CA PHE A 77 -5.66 0.00 5.94
C PHE A 77 -5.54 -1.47 5.57
N ALA A 78 -5.81 -1.77 4.31
CA ALA A 78 -5.51 -3.06 3.71
C ALA A 78 -4.96 -2.87 2.30
N PHE A 79 -4.15 -3.82 1.83
CA PHE A 79 -3.60 -3.85 0.49
C PHE A 79 -4.18 -5.02 -0.30
N GLY A 80 -4.65 -4.76 -1.52
CA GLY A 80 -5.05 -5.81 -2.46
C GLY A 80 -5.88 -5.36 -3.64
N PHE A 81 -6.59 -6.31 -4.25
CA PHE A 81 -7.33 -6.07 -5.48
C PHE A 81 -8.70 -5.45 -5.20
N GLN A 82 -8.99 -4.34 -5.85
CA GLN A 82 -10.30 -3.70 -5.86
C GLN A 82 -10.87 -3.74 -7.28
N ARG A 83 -12.02 -4.39 -7.44
CA ARG A 83 -12.75 -4.40 -8.71
C ARG A 83 -13.31 -3.01 -9.01
N ILE A 84 -13.17 -2.54 -10.25
CA ILE A 84 -13.65 -1.23 -10.70
C ILE A 84 -14.73 -1.37 -11.78
N GLY A 85 -15.75 -0.51 -11.70
CA GLY A 85 -16.86 -0.49 -12.65
C GLY A 85 -17.65 -1.79 -12.68
N ASN A 86 -18.26 -2.10 -13.83
CA ASN A 86 -19.05 -3.31 -14.04
C ASN A 86 -18.17 -4.55 -14.34
N GLY A 87 -17.04 -4.69 -13.65
CA GLY A 87 -16.11 -5.81 -13.86
C GLY A 87 -15.07 -5.58 -14.95
N SER A 88 -14.76 -4.34 -15.30
CA SER A 88 -13.79 -3.98 -16.34
C SER A 88 -12.34 -4.32 -16.00
N GLY A 89 -12.05 -4.70 -14.74
CA GLY A 89 -10.74 -5.11 -14.26
C GLY A 89 -10.53 -4.77 -12.79
N PHE A 90 -9.28 -4.92 -12.34
CA PHE A 90 -8.88 -4.72 -10.95
C PHE A 90 -7.77 -3.69 -10.80
N LEU A 91 -7.92 -2.85 -9.78
CA LEU A 91 -6.83 -2.05 -9.25
C LEU A 91 -6.15 -2.80 -8.12
N LEU A 92 -4.83 -2.88 -8.17
CA LEU A 92 -4.00 -3.24 -7.03
C LEU A 92 -3.77 -1.99 -6.17
N ALA A 93 -4.36 -1.96 -4.99
CA ALA A 93 -4.58 -0.72 -4.24
C ALA A 93 -4.36 -0.87 -2.74
N LYS A 94 -4.06 0.27 -2.10
CA LYS A 94 -4.20 0.49 -0.66
C LYS A 94 -5.57 1.11 -0.40
N LEU A 95 -6.28 0.53 0.56
CA LEU A 95 -7.70 0.76 0.82
C LEU A 95 -7.88 1.12 2.30
N PHE A 96 -8.86 1.95 2.63
CA PHE A 96 -9.38 2.02 4.00
C PHE A 96 -10.18 0.76 4.31
N ASN A 97 -9.74 -0.02 5.29
CA ASN A 97 -10.33 -1.31 5.60
C ASN A 97 -11.61 -1.19 6.45
N LYS A 98 -11.70 -0.16 7.29
CA LYS A 98 -12.83 0.04 8.22
C LYS A 98 -14.10 0.60 7.55
N ILE A 99 -14.01 1.10 6.33
CA ILE A 99 -15.16 1.62 5.58
C ILE A 99 -15.75 0.47 4.75
N LYS A 100 -17.08 0.28 4.80
CA LYS A 100 -17.78 -0.76 4.02
C LYS A 100 -17.60 -0.56 2.52
N GLU A 101 -17.77 0.68 2.07
CA GLU A 101 -17.39 1.12 0.73
C GLU A 101 -15.88 1.37 0.71
N LYS A 102 -15.13 0.35 0.29
CA LYS A 102 -13.66 0.36 0.30
C LYS A 102 -13.16 1.58 -0.48
N THR A 103 -12.66 2.57 0.25
CA THR A 103 -12.13 3.80 -0.32
C THR A 103 -10.67 3.57 -0.72
N ILE A 104 -10.35 3.78 -1.99
CA ILE A 104 -8.99 3.67 -2.51
C ILE A 104 -8.19 4.91 -2.08
N VAL A 105 -7.17 4.68 -1.27
CA VAL A 105 -6.19 5.71 -0.90
C VAL A 105 -5.18 5.90 -2.03
N TRP A 106 -4.74 4.79 -2.62
CA TRP A 106 -3.76 4.77 -3.70
C TRP A 106 -3.84 3.46 -4.50
N SER A 107 -3.43 3.47 -5.77
CA SER A 107 -3.36 2.27 -6.62
C SER A 107 -2.11 2.25 -7.50
N ALA A 108 -1.49 1.08 -7.64
CA ALA A 108 -0.25 0.87 -8.38
C ALA A 108 -0.43 0.88 -9.90
N ASN A 109 -1.56 0.38 -10.39
CA ASN A 109 -1.81 0.07 -11.80
C ASN A 109 -2.97 0.90 -12.37
N ARG A 110 -3.01 2.19 -12.02
CA ARG A 110 -4.14 3.11 -12.30
C ARG A 110 -4.46 3.26 -13.79
N ASN A 111 -3.44 3.15 -14.65
CA ASN A 111 -3.57 3.31 -16.10
C ASN A 111 -3.70 1.97 -16.85
N SER A 112 -3.54 0.84 -16.17
CA SER A 112 -3.55 -0.50 -16.76
C SER A 112 -4.15 -1.47 -15.76
N LEU A 113 -5.47 -1.64 -15.86
CA LEU A 113 -6.21 -2.52 -14.96
C LEU A 113 -5.75 -3.96 -15.13
N ALA A 114 -5.61 -4.66 -14.01
CA ALA A 114 -5.28 -6.07 -14.04
C ALA A 114 -6.52 -6.86 -14.53
N PRO A 115 -6.36 -7.82 -15.45
CA PRO A 115 -7.44 -8.70 -15.86
C PRO A 115 -7.79 -9.71 -14.74
N ASP A 116 -8.92 -10.41 -14.89
CA ASP A 116 -9.26 -11.49 -13.96
C ASP A 116 -8.32 -12.68 -14.10
N GLY A 117 -8.01 -13.34 -12.98
CA GLY A 117 -6.94 -14.33 -12.83
C GLY A 117 -5.56 -13.73 -12.52
N SER A 118 -5.42 -12.40 -12.42
CA SER A 118 -4.11 -11.80 -12.11
C SER A 118 -3.67 -12.15 -10.70
N LYS A 119 -2.35 -12.25 -10.51
CA LYS A 119 -1.74 -12.60 -9.23
C LYS A 119 -0.82 -11.49 -8.75
N VAL A 120 -0.91 -11.15 -7.47
CA VAL A 120 0.11 -10.35 -6.80
C VAL A 120 0.92 -11.23 -5.86
N GLN A 121 2.24 -11.05 -5.88
CA GLN A 121 3.17 -11.74 -5.01
C GLN A 121 4.10 -10.75 -4.31
N LEU A 122 4.22 -10.89 -3.00
CA LEU A 122 5.25 -10.23 -2.22
C LEU A 122 6.39 -11.21 -1.98
N SER A 123 7.51 -10.96 -2.64
CA SER A 123 8.71 -11.78 -2.49
C SER A 123 9.33 -11.58 -1.10
N THR A 124 10.06 -12.57 -0.60
CA THR A 124 10.79 -12.50 0.69
C THR A 124 11.88 -11.43 0.74
N ASN A 125 12.25 -10.85 -0.41
CA ASN A 125 13.15 -9.72 -0.50
C ASN A 125 12.43 -8.35 -0.50
N GLY A 126 11.12 -8.32 -0.26
CA GLY A 126 10.30 -7.11 -0.23
C GLY A 126 9.87 -6.59 -1.60
N ARG A 127 10.04 -7.39 -2.67
CA ARG A 127 9.59 -7.02 -4.02
C ARG A 127 8.14 -7.39 -4.24
N LEU A 128 7.34 -6.42 -4.67
CA LEU A 128 5.95 -6.65 -5.06
C LEU A 128 5.88 -6.84 -6.58
N VAL A 129 5.27 -7.95 -7.01
CA VAL A 129 5.13 -8.31 -8.43
C VAL A 129 3.66 -8.57 -8.74
N LEU A 130 3.15 -7.89 -9.76
CA LEU A 130 1.85 -8.16 -10.37
C LEU A 130 2.08 -8.94 -11.67
N THR A 131 1.37 -10.06 -11.84
CA THR A 131 1.46 -10.94 -13.00
C THR A 131 0.07 -11.17 -13.58
N ASP A 132 -0.06 -10.98 -14.88
CA ASP A 132 -1.28 -11.27 -15.61
C ASP A 132 -1.48 -12.79 -15.74
N PRO A 133 -2.72 -13.29 -16.00
CA PRO A 133 -3.00 -14.72 -16.14
C PRO A 133 -2.16 -15.40 -17.22
N ASN A 134 -1.72 -14.63 -18.22
CA ASN A 134 -0.98 -15.13 -19.39
C ASN A 134 0.55 -15.05 -19.24
N GLY A 135 1.07 -14.59 -18.10
CA GLY A 135 2.51 -14.43 -17.85
C GLY A 135 3.05 -13.04 -18.19
#